data_AF-A0A2M7IPV9-F1
#
_entry.id   AF-A0A2M7IPV9-F1
#
_cell.length_a   1.000
_cell.length_b   1.000
_cell.length_c   1.000
_cell.angle_alpha   90.00
_cell.angle_beta   90.00
_cell.angle_gamma   90.00
#
_symmetry.space_group_name_H-M   'P 1'
#
loop_
_entity.id
_entity.type
_entity.pdbx_description
1 polymer ?
#
loop_
_entity_poly.entity_id
_entity_poly.type
_entity_poly.pdbx_seq_one_letter_code
_entity_poly.pdbx_strand_id
1 'polypeptide(L)'
;MEKELKEIVIIYHADCPDGFGAAYAAWKKFGDNASYLPCYMPAPVPDGITDKELYIVDYSYDKNTLEQLIASNHSVVVIDHHLSAKEFVTSFSQNIFDTNHSGAVLTWQYFHPDQPVPSVLLYVEDHDIWNNSLPEHVEFNVALNQVPRTFQDWDTLIENLKDENFLINFIAKGSFMAKFESSIITELADLKERVLFEGQEVWAINYSGRYKSILGNMLAEENFATGGIALGIVYA
;
A
#
# COMPACT_ATOMS: atom_id res chain seq x y z
N MET A 1 -15.05 26.74 0.34
CA MET A 1 -16.10 26.11 -0.47
C MET A 1 -15.56 24.74 -0.81
N GLU A 2 -16.03 23.69 -0.13
CA GLU A 2 -15.66 22.33 -0.53
C GLU A 2 -16.14 22.11 -1.96
N LYS A 3 -15.24 21.57 -2.78
CA LYS A 3 -15.53 21.29 -4.18
C LYS A 3 -16.51 20.13 -4.20
N GLU A 4 -17.67 20.32 -4.82
CA GLU A 4 -18.65 19.26 -5.01
C GLU A 4 -18.00 18.03 -5.65
N LEU A 5 -18.25 16.85 -5.07
CA LEU A 5 -17.72 15.60 -5.57
C LEU A 5 -18.38 15.24 -6.90
N LYS A 6 -17.59 14.74 -7.85
CA LYS A 6 -18.10 14.21 -9.13
C LYS A 6 -18.95 12.96 -8.90
N GLU A 7 -19.57 12.46 -9.95
CA GLU A 7 -20.38 11.23 -9.92
C GLU A 7 -19.52 10.01 -9.54
N ILE A 8 -18.31 9.91 -10.09
CA ILE A 8 -17.36 8.84 -9.79
C ILE A 8 -16.43 9.30 -8.67
N VAL A 9 -16.33 8.50 -7.61
CA VAL A 9 -15.46 8.77 -6.47
C VAL A 9 -14.54 7.59 -6.21
N ILE A 10 -13.25 7.86 -6.12
CA ILE A 10 -12.21 6.92 -5.72
C ILE A 10 -11.74 7.31 -4.33
N ILE A 11 -11.96 6.47 -3.33
CA ILE A 11 -11.35 6.63 -2.00
C ILE A 11 -10.21 5.64 -1.90
N TYR A 12 -9.03 6.10 -1.47
CA TYR A 12 -7.82 5.28 -1.47
C TYR A 12 -7.00 5.46 -0.20
N HIS A 13 -6.21 4.46 0.16
CA HIS A 13 -5.32 4.57 1.31
C HIS A 13 -4.20 5.60 1.05
N ALA A 14 -4.16 6.66 1.87
CA ALA A 14 -3.36 7.84 1.58
C ALA A 14 -1.85 7.68 1.86
N ASP A 15 -1.47 6.80 2.81
CA ASP A 15 -0.16 6.87 3.45
C ASP A 15 0.88 5.86 2.91
N CYS A 16 0.56 5.14 1.84
CA CYS A 16 1.48 4.21 1.20
C CYS A 16 1.58 4.42 -0.32
N PRO A 17 2.65 3.91 -0.95
CA PRO A 17 2.75 3.82 -2.41
C PRO A 17 1.67 2.92 -3.03
N ASP A 18 1.20 1.89 -2.32
CA ASP A 18 0.19 0.96 -2.85
C ASP A 18 -1.16 1.64 -3.09
N GLY A 19 -1.74 2.26 -2.06
CA GLY A 19 -2.99 3.00 -2.18
C GLY A 19 -2.92 4.18 -3.13
N PHE A 20 -1.78 4.86 -3.22
CA PHE A 20 -1.59 5.85 -4.29
C PHE A 20 -1.51 5.21 -5.68
N GLY A 21 -0.85 4.07 -5.82
CA GLY A 21 -0.79 3.30 -7.06
C GLY A 21 -2.16 2.79 -7.51
N ALA A 22 -3.01 2.40 -6.56
CA ALA A 22 -4.40 2.05 -6.80
C ALA A 22 -5.22 3.25 -7.30
N ALA A 23 -5.07 4.41 -6.65
CA ALA A 23 -5.67 5.65 -7.13
C ALA A 23 -5.18 6.05 -8.53
N TYR A 24 -3.88 5.87 -8.80
CA TYR A 24 -3.29 6.11 -10.12
C TYR A 24 -3.89 5.18 -11.19
N ALA A 25 -4.06 3.88 -10.89
CA ALA A 25 -4.69 2.92 -11.79
C ALA A 25 -6.12 3.36 -12.16
N ALA A 26 -6.91 3.81 -11.17
CA ALA A 26 -8.22 4.41 -11.40
C ALA A 26 -8.12 5.73 -12.20
N TRP A 27 -7.11 6.55 -11.94
CA TRP A 27 -6.88 7.81 -12.67
C TRP A 27 -6.59 7.59 -14.15
N LYS A 28 -5.86 6.54 -14.51
CA LYS A 28 -5.67 6.17 -15.92
C LYS A 28 -6.97 5.77 -16.63
N LYS A 29 -7.99 5.35 -15.89
CA LYS A 29 -9.33 5.05 -16.43
C LYS A 29 -10.20 6.30 -16.54
N PHE A 30 -10.30 7.07 -15.47
CA PHE A 30 -11.31 8.13 -15.34
C PHE A 30 -10.77 9.54 -15.56
N GLY A 31 -9.47 9.77 -15.35
CA GLY A 31 -8.83 11.07 -15.47
C GLY A 31 -9.58 12.14 -14.68
N ASP A 32 -9.92 13.24 -15.35
CA ASP A 32 -10.66 14.36 -14.77
C ASP A 32 -12.17 14.10 -14.60
N ASN A 33 -12.68 12.89 -14.80
CA ASN A 33 -14.10 12.58 -14.58
C ASN A 33 -14.41 12.06 -13.17
N ALA A 34 -13.39 11.75 -12.35
CA ALA A 34 -13.58 11.28 -10.98
C ALA A 34 -13.02 12.26 -9.92
N SER A 35 -13.52 12.14 -8.70
CA SER A 35 -12.92 12.71 -7.49
C SER A 35 -12.03 11.65 -6.82
N TYR A 36 -10.82 12.02 -6.41
CA TYR A 36 -9.88 11.12 -5.73
C TYR A 36 -9.68 11.63 -4.31
N LEU A 37 -10.06 10.83 -3.33
CA LEU A 37 -10.09 11.20 -1.92
C LEU A 37 -9.08 10.37 -1.13
N PRO A 38 -7.97 10.97 -0.66
CA PRO A 38 -7.03 10.28 0.22
C PRO A 38 -7.68 10.03 1.59
N CYS A 39 -7.56 8.80 2.09
CA CYS A 39 -8.07 8.37 3.39
C CYS A 39 -6.93 7.90 4.32
N TYR A 40 -6.87 8.49 5.52
CA TYR A 40 -5.91 8.12 6.57
C TYR A 40 -6.61 7.27 7.62
N MET A 41 -6.29 5.97 7.66
CA MET A 41 -7.03 5.02 8.50
C MET A 41 -6.59 5.06 9.97
N PRO A 42 -7.52 4.86 10.92
CA PRO A 42 -8.98 4.77 10.72
C PRO A 42 -9.60 6.16 10.48
N ALA A 43 -10.47 6.28 9.48
CA ALA A 43 -11.17 7.51 9.17
C ALA A 43 -12.67 7.27 8.90
N PRO A 44 -13.54 8.26 9.18
CA PRO A 44 -14.95 8.21 8.80
C PRO A 44 -15.10 8.24 7.27
N VAL A 45 -16.29 7.89 6.78
CA VAL A 45 -16.68 8.12 5.38
C VAL A 45 -16.63 9.63 5.10
N PRO A 46 -16.01 10.08 4.00
CA PRO A 46 -16.02 11.49 3.61
C PRO A 46 -17.44 12.03 3.39
N ASP A 47 -17.62 13.34 3.61
CA ASP A 47 -18.88 14.01 3.29
C ASP A 47 -19.17 14.00 1.77
N GLY A 48 -20.45 13.98 1.41
CA GLY A 48 -20.89 14.03 0.01
C GLY A 48 -20.87 12.69 -0.76
N ILE A 49 -20.69 11.57 -0.05
CA ILE A 49 -20.73 10.21 -0.60
C ILE A 49 -22.17 9.67 -0.57
N THR A 50 -23.00 10.19 -1.47
CA THR A 50 -24.38 9.73 -1.71
C THR A 50 -24.70 9.91 -3.19
N ASP A 51 -25.46 8.97 -3.77
CA ASP A 51 -25.79 8.93 -5.20
C ASP A 51 -24.53 8.96 -6.10
N LYS A 52 -23.49 8.20 -5.73
CA LYS A 52 -22.21 8.09 -6.46
C LYS A 52 -21.96 6.71 -7.09
N GLU A 53 -21.02 6.65 -8.02
CA GLU A 53 -20.29 5.43 -8.35
C GLU A 53 -19.00 5.40 -7.52
N LEU A 54 -18.95 4.53 -6.52
CA LEU A 54 -17.90 4.53 -5.51
C LEU A 54 -16.94 3.35 -5.68
N TYR A 55 -15.64 3.67 -5.73
CA TYR A 55 -14.57 2.70 -5.65
C TYR A 55 -13.74 2.97 -4.39
N ILE A 56 -13.54 1.95 -3.59
CA ILE A 56 -12.70 1.98 -2.40
C ILE A 56 -11.51 1.06 -2.67
N VAL A 57 -10.30 1.59 -2.70
CA VAL A 57 -9.12 0.86 -3.20
C VAL A 57 -8.00 0.86 -2.16
N ASP A 58 -7.35 -0.29 -2.00
CA ASP A 58 -6.27 -0.55 -1.05
C ASP A 58 -6.64 -0.34 0.44
N TYR A 59 -7.94 -0.40 0.75
CA TYR A 59 -8.44 -0.56 2.11
C TYR A 59 -9.93 -0.90 2.07
N SER A 60 -10.51 -1.16 3.24
CA SER A 60 -11.95 -1.34 3.38
C SER A 60 -12.50 -0.67 4.64
N TYR A 61 -13.78 -0.30 4.58
CA TYR A 61 -14.57 0.00 5.79
C TYR A 61 -15.12 -1.29 6.39
N ASP A 62 -15.62 -1.21 7.63
CA ASP A 62 -16.34 -2.34 8.22
C ASP A 62 -17.62 -2.70 7.45
N LYS A 63 -18.13 -3.90 7.70
CA LYS A 63 -19.31 -4.43 7.02
C LYS A 63 -20.53 -3.51 7.12
N ASN A 64 -20.81 -2.96 8.31
CA ASN A 64 -21.98 -2.11 8.52
C ASN A 64 -21.90 -0.82 7.69
N THR A 65 -20.71 -0.23 7.61
CA THR A 65 -20.44 0.96 6.80
C THR A 65 -20.58 0.65 5.32
N LEU A 66 -20.05 -0.50 4.85
CA LEU A 66 -20.22 -0.93 3.46
C LEU A 66 -21.70 -1.16 3.10
N GLU A 67 -22.51 -1.77 3.99
CA GLU A 67 -23.96 -1.93 3.77
C GLU A 67 -24.66 -0.58 3.60
N GLN A 68 -24.31 0.43 4.40
CA GLN A 68 -24.85 1.78 4.31
C GLN A 68 -24.42 2.48 3.01
N LEU A 69 -23.15 2.36 2.62
CA LEU A 69 -22.64 2.91 1.37
C LEU A 69 -23.33 2.29 0.16
N ILE A 70 -23.50 0.96 0.15
CA ILE A 70 -24.20 0.24 -0.92
C ILE A 70 -25.66 0.69 -1.01
N ALA A 71 -26.33 0.93 0.11
CA ALA A 71 -27.72 1.36 0.13
C ALA A 71 -27.92 2.82 -0.35
N SER A 72 -26.89 3.65 -0.33
CA SER A 72 -26.96 5.10 -0.58
C SER A 72 -26.25 5.55 -1.86
N ASN A 73 -25.65 4.62 -2.63
CA ASN A 73 -24.89 4.93 -3.83
C ASN A 73 -25.34 4.03 -5.00
N HIS A 74 -25.07 4.46 -6.24
CA HIS A 74 -25.43 3.70 -7.44
C HIS A 74 -24.64 2.40 -7.55
N SER A 75 -23.36 2.45 -7.19
CA SER A 75 -22.47 1.29 -7.12
C SER A 75 -21.41 1.51 -6.05
N VAL A 76 -20.98 0.41 -5.41
CA VAL A 76 -19.86 0.40 -4.48
C VAL A 76 -19.04 -0.85 -4.77
N VAL A 77 -17.77 -0.64 -5.11
CA VAL A 77 -16.78 -1.71 -5.34
C VAL A 77 -15.59 -1.48 -4.43
N VAL A 78 -15.26 -2.48 -3.62
CA VAL A 78 -14.02 -2.51 -2.85
C VAL A 78 -13.00 -3.38 -3.58
N ILE A 79 -11.77 -2.90 -3.71
CA ILE A 79 -10.63 -3.63 -4.28
C ILE A 79 -9.53 -3.60 -3.22
N ASP A 80 -9.28 -4.74 -2.57
CA ASP A 80 -8.40 -4.79 -1.40
C ASP A 80 -7.69 -6.15 -1.27
N HIS A 81 -6.57 -6.16 -0.56
CA HIS A 81 -5.73 -7.32 -0.32
C HIS A 81 -5.45 -7.55 1.18
N HIS A 82 -5.83 -6.61 2.05
CA HIS A 82 -5.57 -6.69 3.48
C HIS A 82 -6.33 -7.85 4.16
N LEU A 83 -5.60 -8.79 4.76
CA LEU A 83 -6.19 -9.94 5.46
C LEU A 83 -7.19 -9.54 6.55
N SER A 84 -6.96 -8.41 7.24
CA SER A 84 -7.86 -7.86 8.26
C SER A 84 -9.22 -7.43 7.71
N ALA A 85 -9.30 -7.11 6.41
CA ALA A 85 -10.52 -6.68 5.73
C ALA A 85 -11.25 -7.83 5.01
N LYS A 86 -10.59 -8.99 4.85
CA LYS A 86 -11.06 -10.13 4.04
C LYS A 86 -12.53 -10.49 4.28
N GLU A 87 -12.93 -10.64 5.55
CA GLU A 87 -14.29 -11.05 5.91
C GLU A 87 -15.35 -10.07 5.37
N PHE A 88 -15.09 -8.76 5.49
CA PHE A 88 -16.03 -7.72 5.08
C PHE A 88 -16.02 -7.54 3.57
N VAL A 89 -14.84 -7.54 2.94
CA VAL A 89 -14.70 -7.37 1.49
C VAL A 89 -15.38 -8.53 0.75
N THR A 90 -15.11 -9.77 1.14
CA THR A 90 -15.67 -10.97 0.49
C THR A 90 -17.15 -11.21 0.82
N SER A 91 -17.74 -10.45 1.75
CA SER A 91 -19.19 -10.51 2.03
C SER A 91 -20.04 -9.95 0.89
N PHE A 92 -19.45 -9.20 -0.05
CA PHE A 92 -20.16 -8.59 -1.17
C PHE A 92 -19.54 -9.05 -2.50
N SER A 93 -20.35 -9.70 -3.35
CA SER A 93 -19.87 -10.38 -4.55
C SER A 93 -19.27 -9.48 -5.63
N GLN A 94 -19.57 -8.18 -5.59
CA GLN A 94 -19.02 -7.20 -6.53
C GLN A 94 -17.60 -6.74 -6.16
N ASN A 95 -17.14 -7.04 -4.95
CA ASN A 95 -15.82 -6.65 -4.49
C ASN A 95 -14.74 -7.60 -5.02
N ILE A 96 -13.51 -7.09 -5.09
CA ILE A 96 -12.32 -7.82 -5.51
C ILE A 96 -11.41 -8.00 -4.29
N PHE A 97 -11.01 -9.24 -4.03
CA PHE A 97 -10.09 -9.58 -2.95
C PHE A 97 -9.09 -10.64 -3.38
N ASP A 98 -7.80 -10.34 -3.26
CA ASP A 98 -6.71 -11.31 -3.46
C ASP A 98 -5.48 -10.87 -2.68
N THR A 99 -4.89 -11.77 -1.90
CA THR A 99 -3.68 -11.48 -1.10
C THR A 99 -2.38 -11.75 -1.87
N ASN A 100 -2.47 -12.30 -3.09
CA ASN A 100 -1.29 -12.53 -3.94
C ASN A 100 -0.91 -11.30 -4.75
N HIS A 101 -1.72 -10.24 -4.69
CA HIS A 101 -1.52 -9.00 -5.40
C HIS A 101 -1.69 -7.82 -4.44
N SER A 102 -1.00 -6.74 -4.75
CA SER A 102 -1.16 -5.45 -4.07
C SER A 102 -2.46 -4.75 -4.50
N GLY A 103 -2.94 -3.79 -3.71
CA GLY A 103 -4.10 -2.99 -4.03
C GLY A 103 -3.96 -2.25 -5.36
N ALA A 104 -2.76 -1.76 -5.69
CA ALA A 104 -2.43 -1.10 -6.94
C ALA A 104 -2.57 -2.03 -8.15
N VAL A 105 -2.02 -3.24 -8.06
CA VAL A 105 -2.08 -4.21 -9.15
C VAL A 105 -3.49 -4.74 -9.35
N LEU A 106 -4.22 -5.05 -8.28
CA LEU A 106 -5.63 -5.44 -8.37
C LEU A 106 -6.49 -4.36 -9.03
N THR A 107 -6.26 -3.09 -8.64
CA THR A 107 -7.01 -1.97 -9.21
C THR A 107 -6.66 -1.77 -10.69
N TRP A 108 -5.40 -1.97 -11.07
CA TRP A 108 -4.99 -1.94 -12.48
C TRP A 108 -5.67 -3.03 -13.30
N GLN A 109 -5.60 -4.29 -12.83
CA GLN A 109 -6.22 -5.43 -13.50
C GLN A 109 -7.74 -5.27 -13.64
N TYR A 110 -8.40 -4.66 -12.65
CA TYR A 110 -9.83 -4.37 -12.70
C TYR A 110 -10.19 -3.36 -13.79
N PHE A 111 -9.48 -2.23 -13.88
CA PHE A 111 -9.83 -1.16 -14.83
C PHE A 111 -9.25 -1.36 -16.23
N HIS A 112 -8.14 -2.09 -16.35
CA HIS A 112 -7.34 -2.26 -17.56
C HIS A 112 -6.98 -3.74 -17.83
N PRO A 113 -7.96 -4.66 -17.90
CA PRO A 113 -7.71 -6.11 -17.95
C PRO A 113 -6.90 -6.57 -19.17
N ASP A 114 -6.96 -5.81 -20.27
CA ASP A 114 -6.25 -6.12 -21.51
C ASP A 114 -4.89 -5.41 -21.63
N GLN A 115 -4.46 -4.69 -20.60
CA GLN A 115 -3.20 -3.93 -20.59
C GLN A 115 -2.19 -4.53 -19.61
N PRO A 116 -0.90 -4.58 -19.95
CA PRO A 116 0.12 -5.00 -19.00
C PRO A 116 0.17 -4.05 -17.82
N VAL A 117 0.46 -4.60 -16.63
CA VAL A 117 0.68 -3.83 -15.41
C VAL A 117 1.95 -2.97 -15.57
N PRO A 118 1.91 -1.64 -15.30
CA PRO A 118 3.08 -0.79 -15.36
C PRO A 118 4.18 -1.25 -14.39
N SER A 119 5.44 -1.12 -14.81
CA SER A 119 6.60 -1.56 -14.02
C SER A 119 6.63 -0.95 -12.62
N VAL A 120 6.26 0.33 -12.46
CA VAL A 120 6.17 0.98 -11.14
C VAL A 120 5.22 0.22 -10.21
N LEU A 121 4.05 -0.20 -10.69
CA LEU A 121 3.08 -0.92 -9.86
C LEU A 121 3.57 -2.33 -9.49
N LEU A 122 4.38 -2.96 -10.37
CA LEU A 122 5.01 -4.25 -10.06
C LEU A 122 6.09 -4.12 -8.96
N TYR A 123 6.87 -3.03 -8.96
CA TYR A 123 7.82 -2.76 -7.86
C TYR A 123 7.14 -2.39 -6.55
N VAL A 124 6.00 -1.69 -6.63
CA VAL A 124 5.14 -1.42 -5.48
C VAL A 124 4.61 -2.75 -4.92
N GLU A 125 4.07 -3.62 -5.78
CA GLU A 125 3.61 -4.94 -5.38
C GLU A 125 4.71 -5.76 -4.72
N ASP A 126 5.87 -5.88 -5.38
CA ASP A 126 6.99 -6.69 -4.88
C ASP A 126 7.44 -6.29 -3.48
N HIS A 127 7.35 -5.00 -3.15
CA HIS A 127 7.61 -4.47 -1.82
C HIS A 127 6.46 -4.71 -0.85
N ASP A 128 5.24 -4.38 -1.26
CA ASP A 128 4.07 -4.35 -0.41
C ASP A 128 3.70 -5.74 0.13
N ILE A 129 3.76 -6.77 -0.75
CA ILE A 129 3.52 -8.16 -0.36
C ILE A 129 4.80 -8.92 0.06
N TRP A 130 5.92 -8.22 0.26
CA TRP A 130 7.21 -8.79 0.70
C TRP A 130 7.78 -9.90 -0.20
N ASN A 131 7.51 -9.85 -1.50
CA ASN A 131 7.98 -10.86 -2.43
C ASN A 131 9.48 -10.73 -2.74
N ASN A 132 10.03 -9.51 -2.73
CA ASN A 132 11.46 -9.21 -2.85
C ASN A 132 12.15 -9.93 -4.03
N SER A 133 11.47 -10.01 -5.17
CA SER A 133 11.89 -10.78 -6.33
C SER A 133 12.47 -9.91 -7.45
N LEU A 134 12.12 -8.62 -7.48
CA LEU A 134 12.55 -7.73 -8.55
C LEU A 134 13.99 -7.23 -8.31
N PRO A 135 14.76 -6.97 -9.38
CA PRO A 135 16.13 -6.48 -9.26
C PRO A 135 16.21 -5.17 -8.48
N GLU A 136 17.12 -5.12 -7.50
CA GLU A 136 17.39 -3.91 -6.71
C GLU A 136 16.11 -3.24 -6.15
N HIS A 137 15.12 -4.06 -5.75
CA HIS A 137 13.80 -3.60 -5.32
C HIS A 137 13.88 -2.63 -4.13
N VAL A 138 14.83 -2.79 -3.21
CA VAL A 138 15.02 -1.86 -2.07
C VAL A 138 15.39 -0.47 -2.59
N GLU A 139 16.41 -0.38 -3.43
CA GLU A 139 16.89 0.88 -4.00
C GLU A 139 15.82 1.54 -4.88
N PHE A 140 15.10 0.76 -5.68
CA PHE A 140 13.98 1.25 -6.46
C PHE A 140 12.92 1.90 -5.57
N ASN A 141 12.48 1.21 -4.51
CA ASN A 141 11.44 1.70 -3.62
C ASN A 141 11.89 2.93 -2.83
N VAL A 142 13.15 2.99 -2.41
CA VAL A 142 13.73 4.20 -1.80
C VAL A 142 13.70 5.39 -2.76
N ALA A 143 14.02 5.17 -4.05
CA ALA A 143 13.94 6.20 -5.07
C ALA A 143 12.48 6.61 -5.36
N LEU A 144 11.55 5.65 -5.45
CA LEU A 144 10.12 5.89 -5.64
C LEU A 144 9.52 6.74 -4.52
N ASN A 145 9.94 6.51 -3.27
CA ASN A 145 9.51 7.31 -2.12
C ASN A 145 9.95 8.78 -2.19
N GLN A 146 10.88 9.15 -3.08
CA GLN A 146 11.26 10.54 -3.35
C GLN A 146 10.45 11.19 -4.48
N VAL A 147 9.67 10.40 -5.23
CA VAL A 147 8.82 10.90 -6.30
C VAL A 147 7.54 11.46 -5.66
N PRO A 148 7.13 12.70 -5.98
CA PRO A 148 5.87 13.22 -5.47
C PRO A 148 4.72 12.31 -5.88
N ARG A 149 3.82 12.04 -4.93
CA ARG A 149 2.59 11.26 -5.17
C ARG A 149 1.53 12.15 -5.85
N THR A 150 1.83 12.57 -7.07
CA THR A 150 0.85 13.16 -7.99
C THR A 150 0.69 12.27 -9.21
N PHE A 151 -0.50 12.27 -9.81
CA PHE A 151 -0.78 11.38 -10.93
C PHE A 151 0.12 11.68 -12.12
N GLN A 152 0.42 12.95 -12.37
CA GLN A 152 1.28 13.40 -13.47
C GLN A 152 2.74 13.00 -13.27
N ASP A 153 3.25 13.07 -12.03
CA ASP A 153 4.61 12.64 -11.72
C ASP A 153 4.76 11.13 -11.91
N TRP A 154 3.76 10.34 -11.49
CA TRP A 154 3.76 8.89 -11.70
C TRP A 154 3.58 8.50 -13.17
N ASP A 155 2.72 9.20 -13.92
CA ASP A 155 2.55 8.98 -15.37
C ASP A 155 3.86 9.25 -16.11
N THR A 156 4.53 10.36 -15.79
CA THR A 156 5.85 10.71 -16.34
C THR A 156 6.91 9.68 -15.97
N LEU A 157 6.93 9.24 -14.71
CA LEU A 157 7.87 8.21 -14.24
C LEU A 157 7.68 6.90 -15.00
N ILE A 158 6.44 6.43 -15.16
CA ILE A 158 6.12 5.18 -15.85
C ILE A 158 6.58 5.23 -17.31
N GLU A 159 6.36 6.34 -18.00
CA GLU A 159 6.84 6.51 -19.38
C GLU A 159 8.38 6.52 -19.46
N ASN A 160 9.06 7.22 -18.54
CA ASN A 160 10.52 7.26 -18.51
C ASN A 160 11.15 5.89 -18.18
N LEU A 161 10.53 5.09 -17.30
CA LEU A 161 11.03 3.77 -16.90
C LEU A 161 10.95 2.72 -18.01
N LYS A 162 10.36 3.04 -19.17
CA LYS A 162 10.48 2.22 -20.38
C LYS A 162 11.89 2.25 -20.98
N ASP A 163 12.68 3.29 -20.69
CA ASP A 163 14.11 3.34 -21.01
C ASP A 163 14.92 2.65 -19.91
N GLU A 164 15.61 1.58 -20.28
CA GLU A 164 16.47 0.79 -19.40
C GLU A 164 17.57 1.65 -18.74
N ASN A 165 18.14 2.62 -19.46
CA ASN A 165 19.14 3.52 -18.88
C ASN A 165 18.52 4.44 -17.83
N PHE A 166 17.27 4.85 -18.02
CA PHE A 166 16.56 5.64 -17.01
C PHE A 166 16.30 4.80 -15.76
N LEU A 167 15.85 3.54 -15.91
CA LEU A 167 15.65 2.60 -14.80
C LEU A 167 16.94 2.41 -13.99
N ILE A 168 18.07 2.11 -14.66
CA ILE A 168 19.37 1.94 -13.99
C ILE A 168 19.74 3.20 -13.20
N ASN A 169 19.59 4.38 -13.81
CA ASN A 169 19.89 5.64 -13.14
C ASN A 169 18.91 5.97 -12.01
N PHE A 170 17.65 5.56 -12.12
CA PHE A 170 16.64 5.73 -11.09
C PHE A 170 16.96 4.89 -9.85
N ILE A 171 17.27 3.60 -10.05
CA ILE A 171 17.74 2.69 -8.98
C ILE A 171 19.02 3.23 -8.33
N ALA A 172 19.98 3.69 -9.14
CA ALA A 172 21.24 4.22 -8.64
C ALA A 172 21.05 5.41 -7.68
N LYS A 173 20.05 6.27 -7.91
CA LYS A 173 19.70 7.39 -7.00
C LYS A 173 19.23 6.90 -5.63
N GLY A 174 18.52 5.77 -5.58
CA GLY A 174 18.07 5.17 -4.33
C GLY A 174 19.19 4.51 -3.52
N SER A 175 20.26 4.04 -4.18
CA SER A 175 21.31 3.22 -3.54
C SER A 175 22.02 3.86 -2.34
N PHE A 176 22.35 5.15 -2.40
CA PHE A 176 23.03 5.83 -1.29
C PHE A 176 22.09 6.01 -0.10
N MET A 177 20.83 6.35 -0.38
CA MET A 177 19.79 6.50 0.63
C MET A 177 19.46 5.16 1.27
N ALA A 178 19.33 4.08 0.48
CA ALA A 178 19.09 2.74 0.99
C ALA A 178 20.16 2.29 1.98
N LYS A 179 21.45 2.55 1.68
CA LYS A 179 22.56 2.27 2.59
C LYS A 179 22.47 3.07 3.88
N PHE A 180 22.11 4.35 3.79
CA PHE A 180 21.93 5.21 4.97
C PHE A 180 20.72 4.79 5.82
N GLU A 181 19.60 4.44 5.20
CA GLU A 181 18.43 3.93 5.92
C GLU A 181 18.74 2.58 6.59
N SER A 182 19.48 1.70 5.92
CA SER A 182 19.93 0.42 6.49
C SER A 182 20.82 0.60 7.73
N SER A 183 21.72 1.60 7.77
CA SER A 183 22.52 1.87 8.97
C SER A 183 21.65 2.35 10.14
N ILE A 184 20.67 3.23 9.87
CA ILE A 184 19.73 3.68 10.90
C ILE A 184 18.90 2.51 11.43
N ILE A 185 18.37 1.66 10.54
CA ILE A 185 17.56 0.51 10.92
C ILE A 185 18.38 -0.47 11.78
N THR A 186 19.64 -0.70 11.44
CA THR A 186 20.54 -1.56 12.21
C THR A 186 20.77 -1.01 13.61
N GLU A 187 21.07 0.29 13.73
CA GLU A 187 21.24 0.95 15.04
C GLU A 187 19.95 0.93 15.87
N LEU A 188 18.78 1.09 15.23
CA LEU A 188 17.50 0.98 15.91
C LEU A 188 17.24 -0.45 16.40
N ALA A 189 17.57 -1.47 15.60
CA ALA A 189 17.35 -2.87 15.97
C ALA A 189 18.14 -3.29 17.23
N ASP A 190 19.25 -2.61 17.54
CA ASP A 190 20.02 -2.84 18.77
C ASP A 190 19.31 -2.36 20.04
N LEU A 191 18.27 -1.53 19.92
CA LEU A 191 17.43 -1.07 21.04
C LEU A 191 16.40 -2.12 21.49
N LYS A 192 16.44 -3.32 20.91
CA LYS A 192 15.55 -4.44 21.26
C LYS A 192 15.74 -4.91 22.70
N GLU A 193 14.68 -5.47 23.24
CA GLU A 193 14.64 -6.10 24.57
C GLU A 193 13.99 -7.48 24.52
N ARG A 194 14.34 -8.35 25.47
CA ARG A 194 13.66 -9.64 25.64
C ARG A 194 12.39 -9.46 26.45
N VAL A 195 11.28 -9.98 25.93
CA VAL A 195 9.98 -10.01 26.62
C VAL A 195 9.40 -11.42 26.62
N LEU A 196 8.62 -11.73 27.65
CA LEU A 196 7.80 -12.94 27.69
C LEU A 196 6.40 -12.61 27.18
N PHE A 197 6.06 -13.11 25.99
CA PHE A 197 4.77 -12.89 25.35
C PHE A 197 4.09 -14.24 25.10
N GLU A 198 2.89 -14.45 25.67
CA GLU A 198 2.14 -15.71 25.58
C GLU A 198 2.97 -16.97 25.90
N GLY A 199 3.90 -16.86 26.85
CA GLY A 199 4.79 -17.96 27.27
C GLY A 199 5.98 -18.21 26.35
N GLN A 200 6.22 -17.35 25.35
CA GLN A 200 7.38 -17.38 24.47
C GLN A 200 8.31 -16.20 24.79
N GLU A 201 9.62 -16.46 24.89
CA GLU A 201 10.60 -15.37 24.94
C GLU A 201 10.87 -14.86 23.53
N VAL A 202 10.57 -13.58 23.29
CA VAL A 202 10.72 -12.94 21.97
C VAL A 202 11.42 -11.60 22.10
N TRP A 203 12.07 -11.19 21.03
CA TRP A 203 12.56 -9.82 20.87
C TRP A 203 11.40 -8.84 20.63
N ALA A 204 11.44 -7.72 21.35
CA ALA A 204 10.54 -6.59 21.19
C ALA A 204 11.32 -5.28 21.08
N ILE A 205 10.71 -4.25 20.48
CA ILE A 205 11.27 -2.90 20.41
C ILE A 205 10.18 -1.84 20.58
N ASN A 206 10.47 -0.80 21.37
CA ASN A 206 9.65 0.40 21.46
C ASN A 206 9.99 1.36 20.31
N TYR A 207 9.15 1.42 19.29
CA TYR A 207 9.37 2.28 18.12
C TYR A 207 8.07 2.69 17.44
N SER A 208 7.85 4.01 17.32
CA SER A 208 6.65 4.60 16.73
C SER A 208 6.83 5.16 15.32
N GLY A 209 8.04 5.09 14.75
CA GLY A 209 8.37 5.72 13.45
C GLY A 209 8.06 4.86 12.21
N ARG A 210 8.71 5.18 11.08
CA ARG A 210 8.39 4.60 9.75
C ARG A 210 8.92 3.18 9.49
N TYR A 211 9.89 2.72 10.27
CA TYR A 211 10.54 1.41 10.09
C TYR A 211 9.90 0.25 10.87
N LYS A 212 8.67 0.38 11.37
CA LYS A 212 8.01 -0.64 12.20
C LYS A 212 8.00 -2.02 11.54
N SER A 213 7.57 -2.10 10.28
CA SER A 213 7.46 -3.39 9.58
C SER A 213 8.83 -4.05 9.38
N ILE A 214 9.84 -3.27 9.01
CA ILE A 214 11.22 -3.77 8.83
C ILE A 214 11.81 -4.26 10.15
N LEU A 215 11.68 -3.45 11.22
CA LEU A 215 12.16 -3.83 12.55
C LEU A 215 11.43 -5.08 13.05
N GLY A 216 10.11 -5.14 12.91
CA GLY A 216 9.31 -6.32 13.28
C GLY A 216 9.78 -7.58 12.56
N ASN A 217 10.02 -7.51 11.25
CA ASN A 217 10.53 -8.63 10.46
C ASN A 217 11.94 -9.06 10.92
N MET A 218 12.86 -8.11 11.11
CA MET A 218 14.22 -8.41 11.59
C MET A 218 14.20 -9.13 12.95
N LEU A 219 13.36 -8.68 13.88
CA LEU A 219 13.22 -9.31 15.19
C LEU A 219 12.61 -10.73 15.06
N ALA A 220 11.64 -10.91 14.15
CA ALA A 220 11.04 -12.21 13.88
C ALA A 220 12.07 -13.21 13.30
N GLU A 221 12.86 -12.78 12.32
CA GLU A 221 13.95 -13.57 11.74
C GLU A 221 14.99 -13.96 12.78
N GLU A 222 15.38 -13.03 13.66
CA GLU A 222 16.35 -13.30 14.71
C GLU A 222 15.83 -14.30 15.77
N ASN A 223 14.56 -14.16 16.18
CA ASN A 223 13.94 -15.14 17.07
C ASN A 223 13.92 -16.53 16.43
N PHE A 224 13.56 -16.62 15.15
CA PHE A 224 13.57 -17.88 14.42
C PHE A 224 14.98 -18.47 14.30
N ALA A 225 15.98 -17.67 13.95
CA ALA A 225 17.37 -18.08 13.82
C ALA A 225 17.97 -18.60 15.15
N THR A 226 17.44 -18.14 16.29
CA THR A 226 17.84 -18.57 17.63
C THR A 226 16.99 -19.72 18.20
N GLY A 227 16.11 -20.32 17.40
CA GLY A 227 15.29 -21.48 17.75
C GLY A 227 13.94 -21.16 18.39
N GLY A 228 13.56 -19.87 18.44
CA GLY A 228 12.25 -19.41 18.85
C GLY A 228 11.22 -19.38 17.71
N ILE A 229 10.05 -18.82 17.99
CA ILE A 229 9.02 -18.56 16.98
C ILE A 229 9.39 -17.34 16.12
N ALA A 230 8.96 -17.33 14.86
CA ALA A 230 9.15 -16.20 13.94
C ALA A 230 8.18 -15.05 14.27
N LEU A 231 8.38 -14.42 15.43
CA LEU A 231 7.58 -13.29 15.91
C LEU A 231 8.51 -12.19 16.40
N GLY A 232 8.31 -10.97 15.90
CA GLY A 232 8.96 -9.76 16.39
C GLY A 232 7.89 -8.77 16.84
N ILE A 233 8.07 -8.15 18.01
CA ILE A 233 7.08 -7.21 18.55
C ILE A 233 7.60 -5.79 18.39
N VAL A 234 6.83 -4.94 17.72
CA VAL A 234 7.06 -3.50 17.69
C VAL A 234 5.89 -2.83 18.39
N TYR A 235 6.18 -2.10 19.47
CA TYR A 235 5.18 -1.40 20.26
C TYR A 235 5.52 0.09 20.36
N ALA A 236 4.53 0.91 20.73
CA ALA A 236 4.67 2.36 20.87
C ALA A 236 3.85 2.87 22.05
#